data_AF-A0A7C4YVX4-F1
#
_entry.id   AF-A0A7C4YVX4-F1
#
_cell.length_a   1.000
_cell.length_b   1.000
_cell.length_c   1.000
_cell.angle_alpha   90.00
_cell.angle_beta   90.00
_cell.angle_gamma   90.00
#
_symmetry.space_group_name_H-M   'P 1'
#
loop_
_entity.id
_entity.type
_entity.pdbx_description
1 polymer ?
#
loop_
_entity_poly.entity_id
_entity_poly.type
_entity_poly.pdbx_seq_one_letter_code
_entity_poly.pdbx_strand_id
1 'polypeptide(L)'
;MNIKCSFCQTPYTLSRVEMLDALQELDAQKLSHYDAHCPRCRRATRVERKRMEIFFPNWREALKQFEAEMKAHPQHEAPLPRPEAVAVAPAESKPVQAPAKDNPAKESPPKAKPASQTKATAGKSTGKKPAAKKK
;
A
#
# COMPACT_ATOMS: atom_id res chain seq x y z
N MET A 1 -9.07 12.81 -7.03
CA MET A 1 -10.04 11.88 -7.69
C MET A 1 -10.72 11.00 -6.65
N ASN A 2 -12.04 10.76 -6.75
CA ASN A 2 -12.79 9.94 -5.79
C ASN A 2 -12.78 8.46 -6.20
N ILE A 3 -12.35 7.59 -5.29
CA ILE A 3 -12.27 6.14 -5.48
C ILE A 3 -12.89 5.40 -4.28
N LYS A 4 -13.29 4.15 -4.48
CA LYS A 4 -13.81 3.27 -3.42
C LYS A 4 -12.84 2.13 -3.23
N CYS A 5 -12.49 1.82 -1.99
CA CYS A 5 -11.66 0.66 -1.70
C CYS A 5 -12.42 -0.63 -2.05
N SER A 6 -11.82 -1.51 -2.85
CA SER A 6 -12.45 -2.80 -3.21
C SER A 6 -12.67 -3.74 -2.03
N PHE A 7 -11.98 -3.52 -0.90
CA PHE A 7 -12.09 -4.36 0.29
C PHE A 7 -13.09 -3.83 1.31
N CYS A 8 -12.82 -2.65 1.88
CA CYS A 8 -13.66 -2.08 2.95
C CYS A 8 -14.77 -1.16 2.42
N GLN A 9 -14.86 -0.98 1.10
CA GLN A 9 -15.87 -0.16 0.40
C GLN A 9 -15.88 1.32 0.81
N THR A 10 -14.94 1.75 1.66
CA THR A 10 -14.82 3.14 2.10
C THR A 10 -14.47 4.01 0.89
N PRO A 11 -15.25 5.07 0.62
CA PRO A 11 -14.87 6.07 -0.36
C PRO A 11 -13.73 6.93 0.19
N TYR A 12 -12.72 7.18 -0.62
CA TYR A 12 -11.63 8.09 -0.30
C TYR A 12 -11.18 8.83 -1.56
N THR A 13 -10.43 9.90 -1.37
CA THR A 13 -9.95 10.75 -2.45
C THR A 13 -8.44 10.66 -2.54
N LEU A 14 -7.93 10.58 -3.77
CA LEU A 14 -6.53 10.86 -4.05
C LEU A 14 -6.34 12.37 -4.15
N SER A 15 -5.41 12.89 -3.37
CA SER A 15 -5.02 14.30 -3.37
C SER A 15 -4.32 14.68 -4.68
N ARG A 16 -4.23 15.98 -4.98
CA ARG A 16 -3.52 16.46 -6.18
C ARG A 16 -2.07 16.01 -6.20
N VAL A 17 -1.40 16.09 -5.06
CA VAL A 17 0.01 15.71 -4.90
C VAL A 17 0.20 14.22 -5.18
N GLU A 18 -0.61 13.36 -4.55
CA GLU A 18 -0.54 11.91 -4.80
C GLU A 18 -0.84 11.54 -6.26
N MET A 19 -1.74 12.25 -6.94
CA MET A 19 -2.02 11.99 -8.35
C MET A 19 -0.86 12.37 -9.26
N LEU A 20 -0.18 13.49 -8.99
CA LEU A 20 0.98 13.91 -9.78
C LEU A 20 2.16 12.97 -9.57
N ASP A 21 2.41 12.57 -8.32
CA ASP A 21 3.42 11.59 -7.94
C ASP A 21 3.14 10.23 -8.61
N ALA A 22 1.91 9.73 -8.47
CA ALA A 22 1.49 8.48 -9.11
C ALA A 22 1.65 8.50 -10.63
N LEU A 23 1.29 9.60 -11.31
CA LEU A 23 1.47 9.72 -12.76
C LEU A 23 2.95 9.76 -13.16
N GLN A 24 3.80 10.39 -12.34
CA GLN A 24 5.24 10.40 -12.53
C GLN A 24 5.85 9.00 -12.36
N GLU A 25 5.50 8.27 -11.30
CA GLU A 25 5.94 6.89 -11.07
C GLU A 25 5.48 5.95 -12.19
N LEU A 26 4.20 6.08 -12.58
CA LEU A 26 3.64 5.32 -13.69
C LEU A 26 4.45 5.56 -14.97
N ASP A 27 4.75 6.81 -15.31
CA ASP A 27 5.53 7.17 -16.50
C ASP A 27 6.97 6.63 -16.43
N ALA A 28 7.64 6.84 -15.30
CA ALA A 28 9.03 6.41 -15.08
C ALA A 28 9.19 4.89 -15.17
N GLN A 29 8.26 4.14 -14.57
CA GLN A 29 8.32 2.68 -14.53
C GLN A 29 7.51 2.01 -15.67
N LYS A 30 6.84 2.80 -16.53
CA LYS A 30 5.92 2.34 -17.58
C LYS A 30 4.82 1.40 -17.08
N LEU A 31 4.28 1.64 -15.87
CA LEU A 31 3.18 0.84 -15.31
C LEU A 31 1.83 1.22 -15.95
N SER A 32 0.90 0.25 -15.99
CA SER A 32 -0.48 0.46 -16.44
C SER A 32 -1.41 0.96 -15.34
N HIS A 33 -1.01 0.81 -14.07
CA HIS A 33 -1.83 1.10 -12.91
C HIS A 33 -0.99 1.52 -11.70
N TYR A 34 -1.61 2.32 -10.84
CA TYR A 34 -1.08 2.75 -9.56
C TYR A 34 -1.85 2.06 -8.43
N ASP A 35 -1.14 1.71 -7.35
CA ASP A 35 -1.71 1.06 -6.17
C ASP A 35 -2.03 2.09 -5.08
N ALA A 36 -3.27 2.59 -5.11
CA ALA A 36 -3.78 3.54 -4.12
C ALA A 36 -4.09 2.86 -2.78
N HIS A 37 -3.47 3.31 -1.70
CA HIS A 37 -3.66 2.73 -0.37
C HIS A 37 -4.86 3.34 0.34
N CYS A 38 -5.79 2.51 0.81
CA CYS A 38 -6.96 2.99 1.54
C CYS A 38 -6.59 3.48 2.95
N PRO A 39 -7.03 4.68 3.40
CA PRO A 39 -6.72 5.19 4.73
C PRO A 39 -7.37 4.38 5.88
N ARG A 40 -8.40 3.59 5.60
CA ARG A 40 -9.09 2.76 6.61
C ARG A 40 -8.45 1.39 6.79
N CYS A 41 -8.34 0.62 5.71
CA CYS A 41 -7.88 -0.77 5.78
C CYS A 41 -6.46 -0.98 5.22
N ARG A 42 -5.81 0.07 4.71
CA ARG A 42 -4.45 0.07 4.13
C ARG A 42 -4.23 -0.90 2.98
N ARG A 43 -5.29 -1.48 2.40
CA ARG A 43 -5.17 -2.31 1.21
C ARG A 43 -5.01 -1.44 -0.04
N ALA A 44 -4.15 -1.90 -0.94
CA ALA A 44 -3.97 -1.34 -2.26
C ALA A 44 -5.24 -1.54 -3.10
N THR A 45 -5.67 -0.47 -3.75
CA THR A 45 -6.74 -0.43 -4.74
C THR A 45 -6.10 -0.04 -6.07
N ARG A 46 -6.20 -0.95 -7.05
CA ARG A 46 -5.65 -0.72 -8.38
C ARG A 46 -6.41 0.40 -9.09
N VAL A 47 -5.70 1.44 -9.49
CA VAL A 47 -6.22 2.56 -10.27
C VAL A 47 -5.51 2.60 -11.62
N GLU A 48 -6.27 2.51 -12.70
CA GLU A 48 -5.70 2.53 -14.06
C GLU A 48 -5.15 3.91 -14.42
N ARG A 49 -4.02 3.94 -15.12
CA ARG A 49 -3.39 5.18 -15.62
C ARG A 49 -4.39 6.03 -16.40
N LYS A 50 -5.13 5.42 -17.32
CA LYS A 50 -6.14 6.09 -18.16
C LYS A 50 -7.15 6.89 -17.31
N ARG A 51 -7.56 6.34 -16.16
CA ARG A 51 -8.50 7.02 -15.27
C ARG A 51 -7.86 8.25 -14.63
N MET A 52 -6.59 8.17 -14.22
CA MET A 52 -5.86 9.31 -13.68
C MET A 52 -5.63 10.39 -14.74
N GLU A 53 -5.27 10.01 -15.97
CA GLU A 53 -5.05 10.94 -17.09
C GLU A 53 -6.32 11.70 -17.49
N ILE A 54 -7.51 11.07 -17.39
CA ILE A 54 -8.79 11.75 -17.64
C ILE A 54 -9.07 12.82 -16.57
N PHE A 55 -8.77 12.53 -15.30
CA PHE A 55 -8.99 13.47 -14.20
C PHE A 55 -7.96 14.61 -14.17
N PHE A 56 -6.76 14.37 -14.71
CA PHE A 56 -5.66 15.33 -14.74
C PHE A 56 -5.02 15.39 -16.14
N PRO A 57 -5.71 16.00 -17.13
CA PRO A 57 -5.09 16.28 -18.42
C PRO A 57 -3.90 17.24 -18.22
N ASN A 58 -2.84 17.07 -19.00
CA ASN A 58 -1.62 17.89 -18.94
C ASN A 58 -0.89 17.88 -17.58
N TRP A 59 -0.90 16.74 -16.88
CA TRP A 59 -0.22 16.57 -15.58
C TRP A 59 1.26 16.96 -15.57
N ARG A 60 1.96 16.88 -16.72
CA ARG A 60 3.36 17.31 -16.86
C ARG A 60 3.55 18.81 -16.66
N GLU A 61 2.62 19.63 -17.15
CA GLU A 61 2.67 21.08 -16.93
C GLU A 61 2.31 21.43 -15.49
N ALA A 62 1.35 20.70 -14.92
CA ALA A 62 0.99 20.85 -13.50
C ALA A 62 2.16 20.48 -12.57
N LEU A 63 2.99 19.49 -12.92
CA LEU A 63 4.23 19.20 -12.19
C LEU A 63 5.19 20.39 -12.24
N LYS A 64 5.48 20.92 -13.43
CA LYS A 64 6.37 22.08 -13.58
C LYS A 64 5.89 23.30 -12.80
N GLN A 65 4.58 23.55 -12.79
CA GLN A 65 3.98 24.62 -11.99
C GLN A 65 4.10 24.35 -10.50
N PHE A 66 3.87 23.12 -10.05
CA PHE A 66 4.01 22.73 -8.64
C PHE A 66 5.47 22.84 -8.17
N GLU A 67 6.43 22.43 -8.99
CA GLU A 67 7.86 22.60 -8.72
C GLU A 67 8.25 24.09 -8.66
N ALA A 68 7.71 24.92 -9.56
CA ALA A 68 7.93 26.36 -9.55
C ALA A 68 7.31 27.04 -8.31
N GLU A 69 6.10 26.64 -7.92
CA GLU A 69 5.41 27.14 -6.72
C GLU A 69 6.14 26.72 -5.44
N MET A 70 6.56 25.46 -5.33
CA MET A 70 7.39 24.98 -4.22
C MET A 70 8.75 25.69 -4.14
N LYS A 71 9.31 26.11 -5.27
CA LYS A 71 10.55 26.90 -5.31
C LYS A 71 10.33 28.37 -4.97
N ALA A 72 9.18 28.94 -5.32
CA ALA A 72 8.81 30.32 -5.02
C ALA A 72 8.34 30.51 -3.57
N HIS A 73 7.68 29.50 -3.01
CA HIS A 73 7.23 29.44 -1.63
C HIS A 73 7.78 28.18 -0.96
N PRO A 74 9.09 28.12 -0.68
CA PRO A 74 9.59 27.10 0.22
C PRO A 74 8.79 27.24 1.51
N GLN A 75 8.12 26.17 1.94
CA GLN A 75 7.42 26.12 3.23
C GLN A 75 8.46 26.43 4.31
N HIS A 76 8.56 27.71 4.64
CA HIS A 76 9.31 28.19 5.78
C HIS A 76 8.51 27.69 6.97
N GLU A 77 9.03 26.61 7.54
CA GLU A 77 8.73 26.06 8.85
C GLU A 77 7.90 27.06 9.68
N ALA A 78 6.65 26.71 9.96
CA ALA A 78 5.87 27.43 10.96
C ALA A 78 6.77 27.54 12.19
N PRO A 79 7.07 28.74 12.70
CA PRO A 79 7.92 28.90 13.87
C PRO A 79 7.35 28.00 14.96
N LEU A 80 8.06 26.91 15.26
CA LEU A 80 7.84 26.15 16.47
C LEU A 80 7.81 27.19 17.60
N PRO A 81 6.70 27.34 18.35
CA PRO A 81 6.72 28.18 19.53
C PRO A 81 7.90 27.69 20.36
N ARG A 82 8.87 28.58 20.57
CA ARG A 82 10.05 28.35 21.38
C ARG A 82 9.57 27.70 22.68
N PRO A 83 10.15 26.57 23.12
CA PRO A 83 9.87 26.08 24.46
C PRO A 83 10.41 27.15 25.41
N GLU A 84 9.52 28.02 25.89
CA GLU A 84 9.79 28.90 27.01
C GLU A 84 10.13 27.98 28.18
N ALA A 85 11.36 28.15 28.66
CA ALA A 85 11.95 27.38 29.72
C ALA A 85 11.12 27.55 31.00
N VAL A 86 10.20 26.62 31.24
CA VAL A 86 9.72 26.35 32.60
C VAL A 86 10.58 25.22 33.16
N ALA A 87 11.58 25.65 33.92
CA ALA A 87 12.30 24.96 34.97
C ALA A 87 12.08 23.44 35.05
N VAL A 88 13.10 22.71 34.59
CA VAL A 88 13.36 21.32 34.98
C VAL A 88 13.65 21.33 36.49
N ALA A 89 12.70 20.85 37.30
CA ALA A 89 13.01 20.39 38.64
C ALA A 89 13.65 18.98 38.51
N PRO A 90 14.89 18.78 38.99
CA PRO A 90 15.58 17.50 38.87
C PRO A 90 15.05 16.54 39.95
N ALA A 91 14.38 15.47 39.53
CA ALA A 91 14.18 14.29 40.35
C ALA A 91 14.91 13.12 39.69
N GLU A 92 16.09 12.89 40.25
CA GLU A 92 17.00 11.81 40.01
C GLU A 92 16.37 10.43 40.30
N SER A 93 16.97 9.40 39.72
CA SER A 93 17.10 8.06 40.31
C SER A 93 15.89 7.11 40.27
N LYS A 94 15.82 6.24 39.25
CA LYS A 94 16.39 4.86 39.30
C LYS A 94 15.87 3.94 38.17
N PRO A 95 16.75 3.11 37.58
CA PRO A 95 16.35 2.00 36.72
C PRO A 95 15.93 0.82 37.60
N VAL A 96 14.75 0.27 37.35
CA VAL A 96 14.35 -1.06 37.86
C VAL A 96 13.89 -1.88 36.68
N GLN A 97 14.84 -2.65 36.14
CA GLN A 97 14.55 -3.97 35.62
C GLN A 97 14.21 -4.91 36.78
N ALA A 98 13.49 -5.98 36.42
CA ALA A 98 13.34 -7.29 37.07
C ALA A 98 11.94 -7.54 37.68
N PRO A 99 11.49 -8.82 37.80
CA PRO A 99 11.93 -10.04 37.12
C PRO A 99 10.76 -10.89 36.56
N ALA A 100 11.14 -11.91 35.80
CA ALA A 100 10.31 -13.03 35.37
C ALA A 100 9.69 -13.83 36.54
N LYS A 101 8.53 -14.44 36.26
CA LYS A 101 8.06 -15.74 36.75
C LYS A 101 7.55 -16.44 35.49
N ASP A 102 8.19 -17.47 34.90
CA ASP A 102 8.62 -18.76 35.47
C ASP A 102 7.45 -19.41 36.24
N ASN A 103 6.84 -20.54 35.87
CA ASN A 103 7.25 -21.77 35.14
C ASN A 103 5.93 -22.62 34.99
N PRO A 104 5.89 -23.94 34.70
CA PRO A 104 6.30 -24.72 33.52
C PRO A 104 5.23 -25.69 32.95
N ALA A 105 5.57 -26.29 31.81
CA ALA A 105 5.27 -27.67 31.38
C ALA A 105 3.82 -28.17 31.29
N LYS A 106 3.38 -28.46 30.06
CA LYS A 106 2.97 -29.84 29.76
C LYS A 106 3.38 -30.28 28.36
N GLU A 107 4.21 -31.31 28.39
CA GLU A 107 4.78 -32.11 27.34
C GLU A 107 3.72 -32.82 26.48
N SER A 108 4.12 -33.18 25.26
CA SER A 108 3.32 -33.70 24.13
C SER A 108 2.72 -35.11 24.37
N PRO A 109 1.98 -35.66 23.37
CA PRO A 109 2.70 -36.55 22.46
C PRO A 109 2.36 -36.38 20.96
N PRO A 110 3.29 -36.76 20.07
CA PRO A 110 3.11 -36.77 18.62
C PRO A 110 2.31 -38.01 18.20
N LYS A 111 1.52 -37.90 17.13
CA LYS A 111 0.90 -39.08 16.51
C LYS A 111 1.00 -39.01 14.99
N ALA A 112 2.04 -39.71 14.53
CA ALA A 112 2.08 -40.60 13.37
C ALA A 112 1.56 -40.11 12.00
N LYS A 113 2.48 -39.99 11.04
CA LYS A 113 2.24 -40.43 9.65
C LYS A 113 2.06 -41.96 9.62
N PRO A 114 1.33 -42.52 8.66
CA PRO A 114 1.99 -43.06 7.45
C PRO A 114 1.20 -42.72 6.18
N ALA A 115 1.86 -42.28 5.11
CA ALA A 115 2.39 -43.08 4.00
C ALA A 115 1.43 -43.11 2.80
N SER A 116 1.99 -42.65 1.67
CA SER A 116 1.76 -43.10 0.30
C SER A 116 0.32 -43.29 -0.18
N GLN A 117 -0.02 -42.53 -1.22
CA GLN A 117 -0.30 -43.19 -2.50
C GLN A 117 0.11 -42.33 -3.70
N THR A 118 1.14 -42.83 -4.35
CA THR A 118 1.58 -42.62 -5.72
C THR A 118 0.45 -42.84 -6.73
N LYS A 119 0.35 -41.95 -7.73
CA LYS A 119 0.12 -42.21 -9.19
C LYS A 119 -0.49 -40.93 -9.79
N ALA A 120 0.26 -40.16 -10.57
CA ALA A 120 0.51 -40.37 -12.00
C ALA A 120 -0.78 -40.66 -12.79
N THR A 121 -1.24 -39.69 -13.57
CA THR A 121 -1.61 -39.89 -14.99
C THR A 121 -1.89 -38.56 -15.68
N ALA A 122 -1.40 -38.49 -16.91
CA ALA A 122 -1.66 -37.47 -17.91
C ALA A 122 -3.16 -37.36 -18.25
N GLY A 123 -3.58 -36.15 -18.66
CA GLY A 123 -4.94 -35.90 -19.13
C GLY A 123 -5.02 -34.65 -20.00
N LYS A 124 -4.45 -34.74 -21.20
CA LYS A 124 -4.66 -33.81 -22.31
C LYS A 124 -6.10 -33.95 -22.80
N SER A 125 -6.89 -32.90 -22.74
CA SER A 125 -8.18 -32.81 -23.45
C SER A 125 -8.26 -31.52 -24.25
N THR A 126 -7.93 -31.69 -25.52
CA THR A 126 -8.23 -30.83 -26.65
C THR A 126 -9.72 -30.53 -26.75
N GLY A 127 -10.10 -29.25 -26.61
CA GLY A 127 -11.41 -28.74 -27.01
C GLY A 127 -11.46 -28.54 -28.53
N LYS A 128 -11.98 -29.54 -29.23
CA LYS A 128 -12.14 -29.61 -30.68
C LYS A 128 -13.48 -28.93 -31.05
N LYS A 129 -13.43 -27.81 -31.78
CA LYS A 129 -14.61 -27.13 -32.35
C LYS A 129 -14.75 -27.58 -33.82
N PRO A 130 -15.80 -28.33 -34.21
CA PRO A 130 -16.01 -28.65 -35.62
C PRO A 130 -16.67 -27.47 -36.34
N ALA A 131 -16.10 -27.12 -37.49
CA ALA A 131 -16.78 -26.37 -38.54
C ALA A 131 -17.71 -27.32 -39.31
N ALA A 132 -18.93 -26.86 -39.63
CA ALA A 132 -19.72 -27.44 -40.69
C ALA A 132 -20.56 -26.37 -41.39
N LYS A 133 -20.10 -26.01 -42.60
CA LYS A 133 -20.86 -25.42 -43.70
C LYS A 133 -22.07 -26.30 -44.07
N LYS A 134 -23.18 -25.65 -44.44
CA LYS A 134 -24.23 -26.02 -45.41
C LYS A 134 -25.33 -24.96 -45.22
N LYS A 135 -25.95 -24.33 -46.21
CA LYS A 135 -26.18 -24.69 -47.61
C LYS A 135 -26.57 -23.41 -48.34
#